data_AF-A0A382TR68-F1
#
_entry.id   AF-A0A382TR68-F1
#
_cell.length_a   1.000
_cell.length_b   1.000
_cell.length_c   1.000
_cell.angle_alpha   90.00
_cell.angle_beta   90.00
_cell.angle_gamma   90.00
#
_symmetry.space_group_name_H-M   'P 1'
#
loop_
_entity.id
_entity.type
_entity.pdbx_description
1 polymer ?
#
loop_
_entity_poly.entity_id
_entity_poly.type
_entity_poly.pdbx_seq_one_letter_code
_entity_poly.pdbx_strand_id
1 'polypeptide(L)' 'VPKIPLTNLDSVLTPIHQAKGLPNDHYISDTVFEEEKIAVLFNNWSAIGFGKDIPKEGDAKPINFVDMPLLMVR' A
#
# COMPACT_ATOMS: atom_id res chain seq x y z
N VAL A 1 -17.11 -1.82 -3.02
CA VAL A 1 -16.35 -0.85 -2.18
C VAL A 1 -16.41 0.50 -2.88
N PRO A 2 -16.78 1.60 -2.20
CA PRO A 2 -16.78 2.93 -2.82
C PRO A 2 -15.38 3.29 -3.30
N LYS A 3 -15.30 3.90 -4.49
CA LYS A 3 -14.04 4.32 -5.10
C LYS A 3 -13.57 5.59 -4.40
N ILE A 4 -12.44 5.51 -3.69
CA ILE A 4 -11.82 6.69 -3.07
C ILE A 4 -11.29 7.57 -4.21
N PRO A 5 -11.71 8.84 -4.32
CA PRO A 5 -11.11 9.75 -5.28
C PRO A 5 -9.64 9.91 -4.94
N LEU A 6 -8.76 9.67 -5.92
CA LEU A 6 -7.32 9.81 -5.76
C LEU A 6 -6.90 11.22 -6.16
N THR A 7 -6.09 11.84 -5.33
CA THR A 7 -5.65 13.22 -5.52
C THR A 7 -4.75 13.32 -6.75
N ASN A 8 -5.06 14.27 -7.65
CA ASN A 8 -4.17 14.78 -8.70
C ASN A 8 -3.49 13.75 -9.63
N LEU A 9 -4.20 12.68 -10.02
CA LEU A 9 -3.65 11.67 -10.93
C LEU A 9 -3.96 11.92 -12.43
N ASP A 10 -4.70 12.98 -12.78
CA ASP A 10 -5.17 13.19 -14.16
C ASP A 10 -4.03 13.22 -15.19
N SER A 11 -2.92 13.89 -14.86
CA SER A 11 -1.76 13.97 -15.78
C SER A 11 -0.94 12.68 -15.85
N VAL A 12 -1.02 11.85 -14.81
CA VAL A 12 -0.30 10.58 -14.67
C VAL A 12 -1.00 9.48 -15.45
N LEU A 13 -2.33 9.49 -15.45
CA LEU A 13 -3.18 8.48 -16.08
C LEU A 13 -3.44 8.72 -17.57
N THR A 14 -2.72 9.66 -18.19
CA THR A 14 -2.75 9.88 -19.64
C THR A 14 -1.95 8.79 -20.38
N PRO A 15 -2.04 8.68 -21.72
CA PRO A 15 -1.23 7.72 -22.47
C PRO A 15 0.27 7.89 -22.19
N ILE A 16 1.02 6.79 -22.16
CA ILE A 16 2.42 6.76 -21.67
C ILE A 16 3.36 7.80 -22.30
N HIS A 17 3.11 8.20 -23.56
CA HIS A 17 3.91 9.21 -24.27
C HIS A 17 3.58 10.66 -23.87
N GLN A 18 2.53 10.88 -23.09
CA GLN A 18 2.06 12.17 -22.56
C GLN A 18 2.04 12.20 -21.03
N ALA A 19 2.06 11.01 -20.39
CA ALA A 19 2.04 10.84 -18.95
C ALA A 19 3.17 11.61 -18.28
N LYS A 20 2.83 12.31 -17.21
CA LYS A 20 3.79 12.97 -16.32
C LYS A 20 4.05 12.12 -15.09
N GLY A 21 5.18 12.39 -14.43
CA GLY A 21 5.46 11.81 -13.12
C GLY A 21 4.40 12.21 -12.09
N LEU A 22 4.38 11.50 -10.97
CA LEU A 22 3.51 11.84 -9.85
C LEU A 22 3.77 13.28 -9.39
N PRO A 23 2.71 14.05 -9.08
CA PRO A 23 2.86 15.34 -8.42
C PRO A 23 3.61 15.22 -7.10
N ASN A 24 4.26 16.31 -6.68
CA ASN A 24 5.11 16.34 -5.48
C ASN A 24 4.39 15.86 -4.20
N ASP A 25 3.08 16.12 -4.09
CA ASP A 25 2.30 15.77 -2.91
C ASP A 25 2.26 14.26 -2.63
N HIS A 26 2.36 13.41 -3.66
CA HIS A 26 2.47 11.94 -3.50
C HIS A 26 3.78 11.48 -2.84
N TYR A 27 4.73 12.39 -2.63
CA TYR A 27 6.00 12.08 -1.98
C TYR A 27 6.12 12.68 -0.58
N ILE A 28 5.35 13.74 -0.26
CA ILE A 28 5.57 14.52 0.96
C ILE A 28 4.30 14.78 1.79
N SER A 29 3.12 14.54 1.24
CA SER A 29 1.86 14.88 1.92
C SER A 29 1.34 13.72 2.73
N ASP A 30 1.21 13.91 4.04
CA ASP A 30 0.56 12.94 4.92
C ASP A 30 -0.89 12.66 4.50
N THR A 31 -1.60 13.69 4.01
CA THR A 31 -2.99 13.51 3.56
C THR A 31 -3.07 12.62 2.31
N VAL A 32 -2.13 12.78 1.37
CA VAL A 32 -2.07 11.93 0.17
C VAL A 32 -1.62 10.50 0.55
N PHE A 33 -0.70 10.36 1.50
CA PHE A 33 -0.33 9.05 2.02
C PHE A 33 -1.52 8.29 2.65
N GLU A 34 -2.36 8.98 3.41
CA GLU A 34 -3.54 8.38 4.05
C GLU A 34 -4.59 7.87 3.06
N GLU A 35 -4.79 8.54 1.91
CA GLU A 35 -5.65 8.00 0.84
C GLU A 35 -4.99 6.81 0.13
N GLU A 36 -3.69 6.90 -0.18
CA GLU A 36 -2.97 5.93 -0.99
C GLU A 36 -2.80 4.60 -0.27
N LYS A 37 -2.54 4.62 1.05
CA LYS A 37 -2.45 3.37 1.82
C LYS A 37 -3.75 2.57 1.73
N ILE A 38 -4.90 3.24 1.71
CA ILE A 38 -6.18 2.54 1.57
C ILE A 38 -6.35 2.02 0.14
N ALA A 39 -6.15 2.90 -0.86
CA ALA A 39 -6.40 2.58 -2.25
C ALA A 39 -5.44 1.53 -2.84
N VAL A 40 -4.17 1.57 -2.44
CA VAL A 40 -3.10 0.70 -2.97
C VAL A 40 -2.85 -0.48 -2.04
N LEU A 41 -2.70 -0.27 -0.73
CA LEU A 41 -2.20 -1.31 0.17
C LEU A 41 -3.33 -2.13 0.83
N PHE A 42 -4.42 -1.48 1.27
CA PHE A 42 -5.52 -2.17 1.97
C PHE A 42 -6.61 -2.71 1.04
N ASN A 43 -6.84 -2.07 -0.10
CA ASN A 43 -7.80 -2.55 -1.11
C ASN A 43 -7.20 -3.55 -2.12
N ASN A 44 -5.94 -3.98 -1.93
CA ASN A 44 -5.27 -4.97 -2.77
C ASN A 44 -4.48 -5.98 -1.93
N TRP A 45 -3.90 -6.97 -2.60
CA TRP A 45 -2.99 -7.93 -1.98
C TRP A 45 -1.63 -7.31 -1.71
N SER A 46 -1.18 -7.38 -0.47
CA SER A 46 0.15 -6.98 -0.04
C SER A 46 0.91 -8.17 0.53
N ALA A 47 2.17 -8.32 0.13
CA ALA A 47 3.04 -9.35 0.70
C ALA A 47 3.47 -8.94 2.11
N ILE A 48 3.15 -9.76 3.11
CA ILE A 48 3.42 -9.46 4.53
C ILE A 48 4.60 -10.27 5.13
N GLY A 49 5.10 -11.26 4.39
CA GLY A 49 6.22 -12.10 4.81
C GLY A 49 6.37 -13.35 3.94
N PHE A 50 7.31 -14.21 4.29
CA PHE A 50 7.57 -15.48 3.60
C PHE A 50 7.32 -16.68 4.50
N GLY A 51 6.98 -17.83 3.91
CA GLY A 51 6.78 -19.08 4.67
C GLY A 51 8.03 -19.54 5.45
N LYS A 52 9.23 -19.10 5.06
CA LYS A 52 10.49 -19.35 5.79
C LYS A 52 10.65 -18.49 7.05
N ASP A 53 9.85 -17.44 7.20
CA ASP A 53 9.91 -16.55 8.37
C ASP A 53 9.13 -17.13 9.56
N ILE A 54 8.27 -18.12 9.31
CA ILE A 54 7.51 -18.94 10.29
C ILE A 54 7.51 -20.41 9.82
N PRO A 55 8.68 -21.07 9.82
CA PRO A 55 8.85 -22.38 9.18
C PRO A 55 8.15 -23.55 9.90
N LYS A 56 7.92 -23.44 11.22
CA LYS A 56 7.42 -24.54 12.07
C LYS A 56 6.02 -24.23 12.60
N GLU A 57 5.21 -25.27 12.79
CA GLU A 57 3.90 -25.16 13.44
C GLU A 57 4.03 -24.44 14.79
N GLY A 58 3.17 -23.45 15.01
CA GLY A 58 3.19 -22.64 16.24
C GLY A 58 4.18 -21.47 16.23
N ASP A 59 4.97 -21.28 15.16
CA ASP A 59 5.73 -20.04 15.00
C ASP A 59 4.78 -18.85 14.85
N ALA A 60 5.00 -17.82 15.65
CA ALA A 60 4.23 -16.57 15.60
C ALA A 60 5.19 -15.39 15.47
N LYS A 61 4.93 -14.51 14.50
CA LYS A 61 5.79 -13.36 14.18
C LYS A 61 4.95 -12.09 14.07
N PRO A 62 5.10 -11.12 14.99
CA PRO A 62 4.45 -9.83 14.86
C PRO A 62 5.09 -9.04 13.71
N ILE A 63 4.27 -8.31 12.97
CA ILE A 63 4.70 -7.39 11.92
C ILE A 63 3.89 -6.09 12.03
N ASN A 64 4.47 -4.99 11.56
CA ASN A 64 3.74 -3.74 11.39
C ASN A 64 3.55 -3.48 9.89
N PHE A 65 2.30 -3.44 9.43
CA PHE A 65 1.94 -3.19 8.05
C PHE A 65 1.26 -1.83 7.93
N VAL A 66 2.02 -0.79 7.60
CA VAL A 66 1.51 0.59 7.46
C VAL A 66 0.73 1.02 8.71
N ASP A 67 1.40 0.94 9.86
CA ASP A 67 0.84 1.21 11.20
C ASP A 67 -0.28 0.28 11.66
N MET A 68 -0.58 -0.77 10.89
CA MET A 68 -1.44 -1.87 11.31
C MET A 68 -0.61 -2.99 11.94
N PRO A 69 -0.72 -3.23 13.26
CA PRO A 69 -0.09 -4.39 13.87
C PRO A 69 -0.80 -5.67 13.41
N LEU A 70 -0.04 -6.61 12.85
CA LEU A 70 -0.53 -7.93 12.43
C LEU A 70 0.33 -9.02 13.07
N LEU A 71 -0.23 -10.23 13.17
CA LEU A 71 0.47 -11.42 13.64
C LEU A 71 0.43 -12.49 12.56
N MET A 72 1.58 -12.86 12.03
CA MET A 72 1.73 -14.03 11.18
C MET A 72 1.88 -15.28 12.05
N VAL A 73 1.11 -16.33 11.77
CA VAL A 73 1.17 -17.60 12.49
C VAL A 73 1.24 -18.75 11.49
N ARG A 74 2.00 -19.80 11.83
CA ARG A 74 2.12 -21.04 11.05
C ARG A 74 1.24 -22.16 11.56
#